data_AF-A0A8S1GXB7-F1
#
_entry.id   AF-A0A8S1GXB7-F1
#
_cell.length_a   1.000
_cell.length_b   1.000
_cell.length_c   1.000
_cell.angle_alpha   90.00
_cell.angle_beta   90.00
_cell.angle_gamma   90.00
#
_symmetry.space_group_name_H-M   'P 1'
#
loop_
_entity.id
_entity.type
_entity.pdbx_description
1 polymer ?
#
loop_
_entity_poly.entity_id
_entity_poly.type
_entity_poly.pdbx_seq_one_letter_code
_entity_poly.pdbx_strand_id
1 'polypeptide(L)'
;MSCRQHELEDVYERLSSFQIHIDRSEELEDFFVSCRTEVLEVLFESPEGCLVAAQAVKFFSRSKDNEITIRSKKTLKKLLDAVRKMENPSFKLVIDTSSAVVAVNVESDFICSWLEFFCKFIVDHSAKVDVIESVQTLTVLLSLLSERGERSANEVWVRSLICFCRVLLTHNSEKLTETLRFSVWNLVTTLYKIFGYDFFNIDAEFFVLLAKLNAVEVQMVLHDPKNVDVQRFILHSSILEGFNLCIESEPSSSPSELEAVEKCHMEAAQGIVSAIRYIVEFYLLSVQVEEDISDEISLELWKFCVDLLRNGQAAVLKSDTLRKITPILIQKMNAINISSSSSTDVIVDYQRVFLDVLPDLPVLTAITPVVFVELIAKRYENHKEDWIEIFFETFMVFESLKERKDWYTKETLAAACKRLASIPNKEVVRLNDLFEELRSRMMAS
;
A
#
# COMPACT_ATOMS: atom_id res chain seq x y z
N MET A 1 40.80 40.12 -18.71
CA MET A 1 39.84 39.80 -17.63
C MET A 1 38.61 40.72 -17.59
N SER A 2 38.58 41.88 -18.25
CA SER A 2 37.43 42.82 -18.14
C SER A 2 36.25 42.56 -19.09
N CYS A 3 36.40 41.76 -20.14
CA CYS A 3 35.30 41.54 -21.11
C CYS A 3 34.22 40.56 -20.60
N ARG A 4 34.60 39.56 -19.77
CA ARG A 4 33.69 38.53 -19.22
C ARG A 4 32.88 38.99 -18.01
N GLN A 5 33.32 40.06 -17.34
CA GLN A 5 32.67 40.56 -16.12
C GLN A 5 31.47 41.46 -16.48
N HIS A 6 31.56 42.17 -17.61
CA HIS A 6 30.48 42.99 -18.15
C HIS A 6 29.35 42.14 -18.77
N GLU A 7 29.68 41.04 -19.45
CA GLU A 7 28.68 40.08 -19.97
C GLU A 7 27.87 39.41 -18.83
N LEU A 8 28.44 39.28 -17.64
CA LEU A 8 27.78 38.73 -16.45
C LEU A 8 26.84 39.73 -15.78
N GLU A 9 27.22 41.01 -15.68
CA GLU A 9 26.33 42.07 -15.16
C GLU A 9 25.10 42.28 -16.06
N ASP A 10 25.27 42.17 -17.38
CA ASP A 10 24.19 42.30 -18.36
C ASP A 10 23.18 41.13 -18.30
N VAL A 11 23.66 39.91 -17.98
CA VAL A 11 22.79 38.74 -17.71
C VAL A 11 22.07 38.88 -16.37
N TYR A 12 22.73 39.45 -15.36
CA TYR A 12 22.15 39.68 -14.03
C TYR A 12 21.07 40.78 -14.02
N GLU A 13 21.18 41.82 -14.85
CA GLU A 13 20.12 42.81 -15.02
C GLU A 13 18.92 42.24 -15.78
N ARG A 14 19.15 41.44 -16.84
CA ARG A 14 18.07 40.85 -17.66
C ARG A 14 17.22 39.81 -16.93
N LEU A 15 17.78 39.09 -15.95
CA LEU A 15 17.05 38.11 -15.13
C LEU A 15 16.19 38.75 -14.03
N SER A 16 16.35 40.04 -13.74
CA SER A 16 15.59 40.74 -12.69
C SER A 16 14.19 41.20 -13.12
N SER A 17 13.82 41.01 -14.38
CA SER A 17 12.58 41.56 -14.99
C SER A 17 11.65 40.54 -15.63
N PHE A 18 11.79 39.23 -15.39
CA PHE A 18 10.87 38.23 -15.95
C PHE A 18 9.72 37.90 -14.99
N GLN A 19 8.49 38.14 -15.47
CA GLN A 19 7.26 37.50 -15.01
C GLN A 19 6.75 36.65 -16.17
N ILE A 20 6.62 35.33 -15.95
CA ILE A 20 6.03 34.43 -16.94
C ILE A 20 4.81 33.76 -16.31
N HIS A 21 3.74 33.71 -17.09
CA HIS A 21 2.49 32.99 -16.84
C HIS A 21 2.45 31.78 -17.78
N ILE A 22 1.95 30.63 -17.31
CA ILE A 22 0.90 29.76 -17.92
C ILE A 22 0.92 28.32 -17.35
N ASP A 23 -0.30 27.85 -17.08
CA ASP A 23 -0.96 26.52 -16.91
C ASP A 23 -0.34 25.27 -16.26
N ARG A 24 -1.23 24.59 -15.53
CA ARG A 24 -1.01 23.76 -14.33
C ARG A 24 -0.99 22.25 -14.56
N SER A 25 -0.21 21.58 -13.72
CA SER A 25 -0.43 20.18 -13.31
C SER A 25 -0.48 20.14 -11.78
N GLU A 26 -1.65 19.84 -11.21
CA GLU A 26 -1.95 20.03 -9.78
C GLU A 26 -1.07 19.17 -8.84
N GLU A 27 -0.60 18.00 -9.28
CA GLU A 27 0.09 17.02 -8.41
C GLU A 27 1.58 17.32 -8.16
N LEU A 28 2.22 18.13 -9.02
CA LEU A 28 3.63 18.56 -8.88
C LEU A 28 3.78 19.97 -8.32
N GLU A 29 2.74 20.81 -8.36
CA GLU A 29 2.70 22.11 -7.64
C GLU A 29 2.65 21.89 -6.13
N ASP A 30 1.89 20.90 -5.65
CA ASP A 30 1.79 20.55 -4.23
C ASP A 30 3.14 20.10 -3.65
N PHE A 31 3.99 19.45 -4.44
CA PHE A 31 5.35 19.04 -4.05
C PHE A 31 6.25 20.22 -3.63
N PHE A 32 6.11 21.39 -4.27
CA PHE A 32 6.96 22.57 -4.00
C PHE A 32 6.29 23.65 -3.16
N VAL A 33 4.97 23.75 -3.17
CA VAL A 33 4.25 24.55 -2.17
C VAL A 33 4.45 23.93 -0.79
N SER A 34 4.56 22.59 -0.73
CA SER A 34 4.86 21.86 0.50
C SER A 34 6.32 22.08 0.93
N CYS A 35 7.35 21.74 0.13
CA CYS A 35 8.78 21.99 0.43
C CYS A 35 9.10 23.48 0.70
N ARG A 36 8.89 23.97 1.93
CA ARG A 36 8.99 25.39 2.27
C ARG A 36 10.42 25.90 2.07
N THR A 37 10.50 27.19 1.76
CA THR A 37 11.76 27.95 1.64
C THR A 37 12.70 27.74 2.83
N GLU A 38 12.15 27.42 4.01
CA GLU A 38 12.85 27.13 5.26
C GLU A 38 13.75 25.88 5.17
N VAL A 39 13.30 24.76 4.57
CA VAL A 39 14.11 23.54 4.42
C VAL A 39 15.30 23.79 3.50
N LEU A 40 15.04 24.47 2.38
CA LEU A 40 16.07 24.88 1.44
C LEU A 40 17.07 25.84 2.11
N GLU A 41 16.60 26.86 2.84
CA GLU A 41 17.45 27.82 3.53
C GLU A 41 18.41 27.17 4.54
N VAL A 42 17.94 26.19 5.33
CA VAL A 42 18.78 25.45 6.28
C VAL A 42 19.75 24.51 5.54
N LEU A 43 19.33 23.86 4.45
CA LEU A 43 20.24 23.07 3.59
C LEU A 43 21.37 23.94 3.02
N PHE A 44 21.09 25.21 2.69
CA PHE A 44 22.10 26.15 2.20
C PHE A 44 23.07 26.68 3.28
N GLU A 45 22.94 26.28 4.54
CA GLU A 45 23.86 26.66 5.62
C GLU A 45 25.08 25.72 5.72
N SER A 46 25.00 24.51 5.17
CA SER A 46 26.12 23.55 5.13
C SER A 46 26.66 23.34 3.70
N PRO A 47 27.97 23.12 3.51
CA PRO A 47 28.55 22.78 2.21
C PRO A 47 27.90 21.54 1.55
N GLU A 48 27.59 20.53 2.35
CA GLU A 48 26.95 19.28 1.94
C GLU A 48 25.48 19.51 1.56
N GLY A 49 24.74 20.30 2.34
CA GLY A 49 23.36 20.68 2.03
C GLY A 49 23.24 21.59 0.81
N CYS A 50 24.25 22.41 0.50
CA CYS A 50 24.33 23.17 -0.76
C CYS A 50 24.47 22.25 -1.99
N LEU A 51 25.19 21.14 -1.86
CA LEU A 51 25.38 20.13 -2.92
C LEU A 51 24.06 19.43 -3.23
N VAL A 52 23.38 19.01 -2.17
CA VAL A 52 22.08 18.31 -2.13
C VAL A 52 20.97 19.21 -2.68
N ALA A 53 20.91 20.47 -2.26
CA ALA A 53 19.94 21.45 -2.78
C ALA A 53 20.19 21.78 -4.26
N ALA A 54 21.45 21.84 -4.70
CA ALA A 54 21.79 22.05 -6.11
C ALA A 54 21.37 20.90 -7.02
N GLN A 55 21.37 19.67 -6.51
CA GLN A 55 20.98 18.48 -7.26
C GLN A 55 19.48 18.20 -7.18
N ALA A 56 18.82 18.55 -6.07
CA ALA A 56 17.37 18.62 -5.97
C ALA A 56 16.81 19.56 -7.05
N VAL A 57 17.26 20.83 -7.06
CA VAL A 57 16.86 21.85 -8.07
C VAL A 57 17.02 21.37 -9.53
N LYS A 58 17.98 20.46 -9.76
CA LYS A 58 18.33 19.88 -11.06
C LYS A 58 17.59 18.60 -11.44
N PHE A 59 17.10 17.83 -10.45
CA PHE A 59 16.20 16.69 -10.68
C PHE A 59 14.83 17.20 -11.16
N PHE A 60 14.38 18.33 -10.61
CA PHE A 60 13.07 18.92 -10.89
C PHE A 60 13.01 19.73 -12.18
N SER A 61 14.13 20.25 -12.70
CA SER A 61 14.19 20.88 -14.03
C SER A 61 14.06 19.87 -15.19
N ARG A 62 13.80 18.59 -14.90
CA ARG A 62 13.62 17.49 -15.88
C ARG A 62 12.18 17.01 -16.00
N SER A 63 11.26 17.42 -15.12
CA SER A 63 9.85 17.43 -15.50
C SER A 63 9.70 18.59 -16.49
N LYS A 64 8.96 18.38 -17.59
CA LYS A 64 8.93 19.36 -18.67
C LYS A 64 8.30 20.71 -18.30
N ASP A 65 7.79 20.87 -17.07
CA ASP A 65 6.92 21.98 -16.69
C ASP A 65 7.17 22.56 -15.26
N ASN A 66 8.35 22.38 -14.65
CA ASN A 66 8.63 22.96 -13.31
C ASN A 66 9.68 24.09 -13.31
N GLU A 67 9.27 25.31 -12.96
CA GLU A 67 10.17 26.42 -12.60
C GLU A 67 10.45 26.45 -11.08
N ILE A 68 11.72 26.59 -10.67
CA ILE A 68 12.10 26.84 -9.27
C ILE A 68 12.55 28.28 -9.11
N THR A 69 11.79 29.07 -8.34
CA THR A 69 12.14 30.47 -8.06
C THR A 69 12.96 30.60 -6.77
N ILE A 70 14.27 30.77 -6.88
CA ILE A 70 15.16 31.05 -5.74
C ILE A 70 15.18 32.56 -5.47
N ARG A 71 14.45 33.02 -4.44
CA ARG A 71 14.28 34.45 -4.12
C ARG A 71 15.49 35.12 -3.48
N SER A 72 16.45 34.34 -2.95
CA SER A 72 17.63 34.85 -2.27
C SER A 72 18.86 34.82 -3.18
N LYS A 73 19.39 36.00 -3.52
CA LYS A 73 20.66 36.16 -4.27
C LYS A 73 21.84 35.46 -3.58
N LYS A 74 21.85 35.44 -2.25
CA LYS A 74 22.91 34.78 -1.45
C LYS A 74 22.84 33.26 -1.60
N THR A 75 21.64 32.73 -1.61
CA THR A 75 21.34 31.30 -1.76
C THR A 75 21.67 30.80 -3.17
N LEU A 76 21.25 31.52 -4.19
CA LEU A 76 21.56 31.22 -5.60
C LEU A 76 23.08 31.21 -5.84
N LYS A 77 23.81 32.16 -5.25
CA LYS A 77 25.27 32.24 -5.38
C LYS A 77 25.96 31.02 -4.74
N LYS A 78 25.54 30.61 -3.54
CA LYS A 78 26.07 29.40 -2.88
C LYS A 78 25.84 28.13 -3.69
N LEU A 79 24.64 27.98 -4.27
CA LEU A 79 24.26 26.86 -5.13
C LEU A 79 25.15 26.78 -6.39
N LEU A 80 25.32 27.92 -7.09
CA LEU A 80 26.17 28.00 -8.27
C LEU A 80 27.65 27.73 -7.98
N ASP A 81 28.16 28.19 -6.82
CA ASP A 81 29.54 27.96 -6.41
C ASP A 81 29.78 26.50 -5.98
N ALA A 82 28.77 25.81 -5.44
CA ALA A 82 28.84 24.38 -5.13
C ALA A 82 28.84 23.50 -6.39
N VAL A 83 27.98 23.81 -7.38
CA VAL A 83 27.94 23.09 -8.67
C VAL A 83 29.27 23.21 -9.43
N ARG A 84 29.90 24.38 -9.39
CA ARG A 84 31.19 24.64 -10.06
C ARG A 84 32.36 23.84 -9.48
N LYS A 85 32.28 23.40 -8.23
CA LYS A 85 33.34 22.64 -7.55
C LYS A 85 33.25 21.13 -7.80
N MET A 86 32.19 20.63 -8.44
CA MET A 86 32.05 19.22 -8.79
C MET A 86 32.81 18.93 -10.11
N GLU A 87 34.11 18.63 -10.01
CA GLU A 87 34.92 18.14 -11.13
C GLU A 87 34.67 16.63 -11.37
N ASN A 88 33.55 16.27 -12.00
CA ASN A 88 33.32 14.89 -12.44
C ASN A 88 32.99 14.88 -13.97
N PRO A 89 33.66 14.07 -14.82
CA PRO A 89 33.60 14.19 -16.28
C PRO A 89 32.24 13.87 -16.91
N SER A 90 31.32 13.23 -16.18
CA SER A 90 29.98 12.86 -16.64
C SER A 90 29.00 14.04 -16.68
N PHE A 91 29.41 15.22 -16.21
CA PHE A 91 28.56 16.40 -16.08
C PHE A 91 28.87 17.44 -17.16
N LYS A 92 27.90 17.71 -18.03
CA LYS A 92 27.97 18.84 -18.97
C LYS A 92 26.90 19.86 -18.61
N LEU A 93 27.31 20.92 -17.92
CA LEU A 93 26.45 22.05 -17.61
C LEU A 93 26.40 22.97 -18.83
N VAL A 94 25.27 23.02 -19.53
CA VAL A 94 25.01 24.02 -20.58
C VAL A 94 23.99 25.00 -19.99
N ILE A 95 24.41 26.25 -19.85
CA ILE A 95 23.55 27.34 -19.40
C ILE A 95 23.11 28.08 -20.66
N ASP A 96 21.87 27.85 -21.12
CA ASP A 96 21.24 28.70 -22.11
C ASP A 96 20.53 29.86 -21.39
N THR A 97 20.76 31.08 -21.87
CA THR A 97 20.23 32.31 -21.26
C THR A 97 18.79 32.60 -21.69
N SER A 98 18.19 31.74 -22.50
CA SER A 98 16.84 31.92 -23.04
C SER A 98 15.80 30.90 -22.54
N SER A 99 16.22 29.76 -22.00
CA SER A 99 15.38 28.83 -21.22
C SER A 99 16.30 27.87 -20.46
N ALA A 100 16.21 27.88 -19.12
CA ALA A 100 17.10 27.08 -18.28
C ALA A 100 16.65 25.61 -18.26
N VAL A 101 16.99 24.84 -19.29
CA VAL A 101 16.80 23.38 -19.30
C VAL A 101 18.14 22.69 -19.03
N VAL A 102 18.25 22.05 -17.87
CA VAL A 102 19.40 21.23 -17.48
C VAL A 102 19.02 19.76 -17.56
N ALA A 103 19.55 19.03 -18.54
CA ALA A 103 19.38 17.59 -18.63
C ALA A 103 20.55 16.86 -17.95
N VAL A 104 20.33 16.21 -16.81
CA VAL A 104 21.34 15.34 -16.18
C VAL A 104 20.80 14.01 -15.73
N ASN A 105 21.33 12.94 -16.32
CA ASN A 105 20.97 11.57 -15.96
C ASN A 105 21.25 11.37 -14.47
N VAL A 106 20.19 11.22 -13.67
CA VAL A 106 20.33 11.03 -12.22
C VAL A 106 20.35 9.53 -12.00
N GLU A 107 21.56 9.02 -11.79
CA GLU A 107 21.82 7.62 -11.44
C GLU A 107 21.22 7.31 -10.06
N SER A 108 20.76 6.08 -9.86
CA SER A 108 20.11 5.59 -8.63
C SER A 108 20.97 5.82 -7.38
N ASP A 109 22.28 5.62 -7.52
CA ASP A 109 23.26 5.77 -6.44
C ASP A 109 23.26 7.18 -5.85
N PHE A 110 22.94 8.18 -6.68
CA PHE A 110 22.81 9.55 -6.23
C PHE A 110 21.56 9.76 -5.36
N ILE A 111 20.41 9.23 -5.78
CA ILE A 111 19.16 9.31 -5.01
C ILE A 111 19.33 8.58 -3.67
N CYS A 112 20.00 7.43 -3.67
CA CYS A 112 20.31 6.67 -2.47
C CYS A 112 21.17 7.47 -1.47
N SER A 113 22.23 8.14 -1.96
CA SER A 113 23.08 9.00 -1.14
C SER A 113 22.34 10.23 -0.60
N TRP A 114 21.39 10.77 -1.38
CA TRP A 114 20.52 11.87 -0.98
C TRP A 114 19.58 11.45 0.15
N LEU A 115 18.95 10.28 0.04
CA LEU A 115 18.05 9.73 1.07
C LEU A 115 18.78 9.55 2.39
N GLU A 116 19.99 9.00 2.38
CA GLU A 116 20.82 8.84 3.58
C GLU A 116 21.11 10.20 4.26
N PHE A 117 21.60 11.19 3.49
CA PHE A 117 21.89 12.52 4.02
C PHE A 117 20.63 13.19 4.57
N PHE A 118 19.52 13.14 3.82
CA PHE A 118 18.28 13.82 4.18
C PHE A 118 17.67 13.23 5.46
N CYS A 119 17.66 11.90 5.61
CA CYS A 119 17.23 11.24 6.84
C CYS A 119 18.03 11.73 8.05
N LYS A 120 19.36 11.73 7.95
CA LYS A 120 20.24 12.20 9.03
C LYS A 120 20.00 13.67 9.35
N PHE A 121 19.88 14.51 8.32
CA PHE A 121 19.64 15.94 8.46
C PHE A 121 18.32 16.22 9.20
N ILE A 122 17.22 15.54 8.85
CA ILE A 122 15.92 15.73 9.52
C ILE A 122 16.00 15.30 10.98
N VAL A 123 16.66 14.18 11.30
CA VAL A 123 16.85 13.75 12.70
C VAL A 123 17.58 14.85 13.49
N ASP A 124 18.72 15.31 12.95
CA ASP A 124 19.60 16.30 13.59
C ASP A 124 18.94 17.70 13.71
N HIS A 125 18.01 18.03 12.82
CA HIS A 125 17.38 19.35 12.73
C HIS A 125 15.86 19.33 12.95
N SER A 126 15.31 18.26 13.54
CA SER A 126 13.86 18.05 13.74
C SER A 126 13.15 19.18 14.49
N ALA A 127 13.87 19.99 15.26
CA ALA A 127 13.33 21.17 15.95
C ALA A 127 13.16 22.41 15.04
N LYS A 128 13.75 22.40 13.84
CA LYS A 128 13.82 23.54 12.91
C LYS A 128 13.18 23.26 11.55
N VAL A 129 12.68 22.05 11.34
CA VAL A 129 12.20 21.56 10.05
C VAL A 129 10.81 20.97 10.27
N ASP A 130 9.89 21.17 9.32
CA ASP A 130 8.61 20.48 9.32
C ASP A 130 8.82 18.99 9.02
N VAL A 131 8.64 18.18 10.05
CA VAL A 131 8.89 16.73 9.99
C VAL A 131 7.83 16.03 9.12
N ILE A 132 6.58 16.50 9.09
CA ILE A 132 5.52 15.88 8.29
C ILE A 132 5.84 16.05 6.81
N GLU A 133 6.14 17.29 6.42
CA GLU A 133 6.53 17.66 5.06
C GLU A 133 7.77 16.90 4.59
N SER A 134 8.74 16.72 5.49
CA SER A 134 9.96 15.96 5.21
C SER A 134 9.69 14.47 4.96
N VAL A 135 8.78 13.86 5.73
CA VAL A 135 8.36 12.46 5.54
C VAL A 135 7.59 12.28 4.22
N GLN A 136 6.70 13.22 3.89
CA GLN A 136 5.99 13.22 2.61
C GLN A 136 6.97 13.33 1.43
N THR A 137 7.96 14.20 1.56
CA THR A 137 9.03 14.37 0.55
C THR A 137 9.82 13.09 0.33
N LEU A 138 10.22 12.41 1.40
CA LEU A 138 10.87 11.10 1.34
C LEU A 138 10.00 10.05 0.64
N THR A 139 8.70 10.05 0.93
CA THR A 139 7.74 9.10 0.34
C THR A 139 7.65 9.28 -1.18
N VAL A 140 7.57 10.52 -1.67
CA VAL A 140 7.55 10.82 -3.12
C VAL A 140 8.82 10.36 -3.81
N LEU A 141 9.99 10.64 -3.22
CA LEU A 141 11.28 10.24 -3.78
C LEU A 141 11.46 8.73 -3.87
N LEU A 142 10.94 7.99 -2.89
CA LEU A 142 10.94 6.53 -2.91
C LEU A 142 9.99 5.98 -3.99
N SER A 143 8.80 6.56 -4.16
CA SER A 143 7.89 6.17 -5.25
C SER A 143 8.56 6.31 -6.62
N LEU A 144 9.34 7.38 -6.83
CA LEU A 144 10.10 7.58 -8.07
C LEU A 144 11.21 6.55 -8.28
N LEU A 145 11.83 6.04 -7.21
CA LEU A 145 12.76 4.92 -7.30
C LEU A 145 12.04 3.62 -7.64
N SER A 146 10.86 3.40 -7.06
CA SER A 146 10.01 2.24 -7.35
C SER A 146 9.63 2.15 -8.82
N GLU A 147 9.21 3.26 -9.43
CA GLU A 147 8.83 3.33 -10.85
C GLU A 147 9.99 2.99 -11.80
N ARG A 148 11.23 3.22 -11.36
CA ARG A 148 12.43 2.93 -12.15
C ARG A 148 12.87 1.47 -12.04
N GLY A 149 12.25 0.67 -11.16
CA GLY A 149 12.61 -0.73 -10.92
C GLY A 149 14.01 -0.92 -10.33
N GLU A 150 14.62 0.15 -9.83
CA GLU A 150 15.99 0.15 -9.33
C GLU A 150 16.00 -0.27 -7.85
N ARG A 151 16.10 -1.58 -7.62
CA ARG A 151 16.45 -2.15 -6.32
C ARG A 151 17.95 -1.99 -6.12
N SER A 152 18.41 -0.79 -5.77
CA SER A 152 19.86 -0.60 -5.57
C SER A 152 20.35 -1.53 -4.46
N ALA A 153 21.47 -2.21 -4.69
CA ALA A 153 22.07 -3.20 -3.79
C ALA A 153 22.68 -2.57 -2.51
N ASN A 154 22.35 -1.33 -2.21
CA ASN A 154 23.03 -0.55 -1.18
C ASN A 154 22.18 -0.49 0.09
N GLU A 155 22.41 -1.41 1.03
CA GLU A 155 21.68 -1.51 2.30
C GLU A 155 21.77 -0.24 3.18
N VAL A 156 22.76 0.63 2.94
CA VAL A 156 23.11 1.75 3.84
C VAL A 156 22.00 2.80 3.95
N TRP A 157 21.40 3.20 2.83
CA TRP A 157 20.34 4.21 2.84
C TRP A 157 19.02 3.64 3.38
N VAL A 158 18.77 2.34 3.18
CA VAL A 158 17.61 1.64 3.76
C VAL A 158 17.70 1.61 5.28
N ARG A 159 18.89 1.29 5.82
CA ARG A 159 19.16 1.37 7.28
C ARG A 159 19.01 2.79 7.82
N SER A 160 19.38 3.81 7.03
CA SER A 160 19.20 5.21 7.42
C SER A 160 17.73 5.62 7.49
N LEU A 161 16.90 5.14 6.55
CA LEU A 161 15.44 5.31 6.59
C LEU A 161 14.79 4.55 7.75
N ILE A 162 15.23 3.33 8.02
CA ILE A 162 14.78 2.56 9.20
C ILE A 162 15.09 3.32 10.48
N CYS A 163 16.32 3.83 10.62
CA CYS A 163 16.73 4.63 11.77
C CYS A 163 15.87 5.90 11.91
N PHE A 164 15.62 6.60 10.80
CA PHE A 164 14.74 7.76 10.77
C PHE A 164 13.32 7.43 11.23
N CYS A 165 12.68 6.42 10.64
CA CYS A 165 11.34 5.98 11.03
C CYS A 165 11.30 5.56 12.52
N ARG A 166 12.32 4.82 12.99
CA ARG A 166 12.44 4.42 14.40
C ARG A 166 12.50 5.65 15.31
N VAL A 167 13.33 6.64 14.99
CA VAL A 167 13.40 7.89 15.77
C VAL A 167 12.04 8.58 15.80
N LEU A 168 11.38 8.73 14.65
CA LEU A 168 10.06 9.38 14.61
C LEU A 168 8.99 8.63 15.42
N LEU A 169 8.95 7.31 15.34
CA LEU A 169 7.97 6.49 16.06
C LEU A 169 8.26 6.38 17.57
N THR A 170 9.49 6.61 18.00
CA THR A 170 9.91 6.46 19.41
C THR A 170 10.16 7.79 20.13
N HIS A 171 10.43 8.90 19.43
CA HIS A 171 10.65 10.21 20.04
C HIS A 171 9.37 11.04 20.15
N ASN A 172 9.15 11.60 21.35
CA ASN A 172 8.07 12.50 21.73
C ASN A 172 6.66 12.02 21.33
N SER A 173 6.11 11.10 22.13
CA SER A 173 4.67 10.78 22.12
C SER A 173 3.77 12.02 22.18
N GLU A 174 4.26 13.13 22.76
CA GLU A 174 3.56 14.42 22.83
C GLU A 174 3.53 15.22 21.51
N LYS A 175 4.40 14.90 20.53
CA LYS A 175 4.48 15.57 19.22
C LYS A 175 4.00 14.69 18.06
N LEU A 176 3.71 13.42 18.31
CA LEU A 176 3.33 12.45 17.30
C LEU A 176 1.85 12.62 16.93
N THR A 177 1.56 13.66 16.15
CA THR A 177 0.21 13.93 15.64
C THR A 177 -0.27 12.79 14.74
N GLU A 178 -1.57 12.66 14.62
CA GLU A 178 -2.23 11.67 13.77
C GLU A 178 -1.77 11.75 12.30
N THR A 179 -1.62 12.97 11.78
CA THR A 179 -1.10 13.24 10.43
C THR A 179 0.35 12.78 10.26
N LEU A 180 1.20 12.98 11.28
CA LEU A 180 2.58 12.51 11.25
C LEU A 180 2.64 10.98 11.27
N ARG A 181 1.82 10.32 12.12
CA ARG A 181 1.74 8.85 12.13
C ARG A 181 1.33 8.30 10.77
N PHE A 182 0.27 8.85 10.19
CA PHE A 182 -0.19 8.46 8.86
C PHE A 182 0.91 8.63 7.79
N SER A 183 1.63 9.75 7.82
CA SER A 183 2.73 10.00 6.88
C SER A 183 3.88 9.01 7.04
N VAL A 184 4.26 8.67 8.28
CA VAL A 184 5.30 7.66 8.56
C VAL A 184 4.85 6.27 8.13
N TRP A 185 3.59 5.90 8.32
CA TRP A 185 3.07 4.62 7.87
C TRP A 185 2.99 4.52 6.34
N ASN A 186 2.67 5.61 5.64
CA ASN A 186 2.79 5.66 4.19
C ASN A 186 4.24 5.47 3.72
N LEU A 187 5.21 6.09 4.41
CA LEU A 187 6.63 5.89 4.13
C LEU A 187 7.04 4.42 4.30
N VAL A 188 6.62 3.77 5.40
CA VAL A 188 6.85 2.34 5.65
C VAL A 188 6.22 1.46 4.56
N THR A 189 4.99 1.77 4.14
CA THR A 189 4.33 1.05 3.05
C THR A 189 5.05 1.19 1.72
N THR A 190 5.56 2.38 1.41
CA THR A 190 6.36 2.59 0.18
C THR A 190 7.66 1.80 0.23
N LEU A 191 8.34 1.74 1.38
CA LEU A 191 9.52 0.90 1.56
C LEU A 191 9.20 -0.59 1.35
N TYR A 192 8.13 -1.08 1.97
CA TYR A 192 7.63 -2.44 1.77
C TYR A 192 7.32 -2.72 0.28
N LYS A 193 6.68 -1.80 -0.44
CA LYS A 193 6.37 -1.99 -1.87
C LYS A 193 7.62 -2.07 -2.76
N ILE A 194 8.69 -1.35 -2.41
CA ILE A 194 9.96 -1.35 -3.17
C ILE A 194 10.76 -2.63 -2.92
N PHE A 195 10.88 -3.01 -1.64
CA PHE A 195 11.79 -4.06 -1.19
C PHE A 195 11.12 -5.41 -0.95
N GLY A 196 9.78 -5.47 -0.95
CA GLY A 196 9.03 -6.63 -0.53
C GLY A 196 9.09 -6.85 0.98
N TYR A 197 8.66 -8.04 1.42
CA TYR A 197 8.64 -8.42 2.84
C TYR A 197 10.04 -8.57 3.45
N ASP A 198 11.08 -8.75 2.62
CA ASP A 198 12.49 -8.80 3.06
C ASP A 198 12.94 -7.52 3.77
N PHE A 199 12.28 -6.38 3.50
CA PHE A 199 12.50 -5.12 4.20
C PHE A 199 12.45 -5.28 5.73
N PHE A 200 11.49 -6.06 6.23
CA PHE A 200 11.31 -6.25 7.67
C PHE A 200 12.44 -7.09 8.29
N ASN A 201 13.14 -7.90 7.49
CA ASN A 201 14.28 -8.69 7.94
C ASN A 201 15.60 -7.89 8.02
N ILE A 202 15.65 -6.68 7.45
CA ILE A 202 16.84 -5.80 7.53
C ILE A 202 17.12 -5.40 8.98
N ASP A 203 16.07 -5.23 9.79
CA ASP A 203 16.17 -4.85 11.19
C ASP A 203 15.02 -5.48 12.01
N ALA A 204 15.31 -6.62 12.64
CA ALA A 204 14.32 -7.42 13.34
C ALA A 204 13.72 -6.70 14.58
N GLU A 205 14.48 -5.86 15.28
CA GLU A 205 13.97 -5.05 16.39
C GLU A 205 12.98 -3.99 15.89
N PHE A 206 13.29 -3.37 14.75
CA PHE A 206 12.38 -2.42 14.13
C PHE A 206 11.10 -3.10 13.65
N PHE A 207 11.19 -4.30 13.09
CA PHE A 207 10.02 -5.09 12.72
C PHE A 207 9.12 -5.38 13.93
N VAL A 208 9.68 -5.78 15.08
CA VAL A 208 8.92 -5.95 16.33
C VAL A 208 8.21 -4.67 16.75
N LEU A 209 8.89 -3.51 16.66
CA LEU A 209 8.29 -2.21 16.96
C LEU A 209 7.12 -1.92 16.01
N LEU A 210 7.31 -2.09 14.71
CA LEU A 210 6.27 -1.86 13.70
C LEU A 210 5.06 -2.78 13.92
N ALA A 211 5.28 -4.08 14.19
CA ALA A 211 4.20 -5.02 14.46
C ALA A 211 3.36 -4.59 15.69
N LYS A 212 4.02 -4.18 16.77
CA LYS A 212 3.36 -3.71 18.00
C LYS A 212 2.60 -2.40 17.77
N LEU A 213 3.19 -1.43 17.06
CA LEU A 213 2.55 -0.15 16.77
C LEU A 213 1.38 -0.29 15.79
N ASN A 214 1.51 -1.11 14.74
CA ASN A 214 0.42 -1.36 13.80
C ASN A 214 -0.79 -1.97 14.50
N ALA A 215 -0.58 -2.87 15.46
CA ALA A 215 -1.67 -3.44 16.25
C ALA A 215 -2.45 -2.37 17.03
N VAL A 216 -1.76 -1.37 17.57
CA VAL A 216 -2.39 -0.23 18.25
C VAL A 216 -3.14 0.67 17.25
N GLU A 217 -2.53 0.98 16.10
CA GLU A 217 -3.17 1.83 15.08
C GLU A 217 -4.42 1.19 14.50
N VAL A 218 -4.41 -0.12 14.24
CA VAL A 218 -5.61 -0.87 13.83
C VAL A 218 -6.73 -0.72 14.86
N GLN A 219 -6.42 -0.84 16.15
CA GLN A 219 -7.41 -0.65 17.21
C GLN A 219 -7.96 0.78 17.24
N MET A 220 -7.10 1.78 17.04
CA MET A 220 -7.51 3.18 16.99
C MET A 220 -8.40 3.48 15.78
N VAL A 221 -8.04 2.98 14.59
CA VAL A 221 -8.82 3.16 13.36
C VAL A 221 -10.22 2.55 13.47
N LEU A 222 -10.31 1.39 14.12
CA LEU A 222 -11.56 0.65 14.32
C LEU A 222 -12.24 0.98 15.67
N HIS A 223 -11.79 2.00 16.41
CA HIS A 223 -12.37 2.32 17.71
C HIS A 223 -13.80 2.85 17.59
N ASP A 224 -14.09 3.68 16.58
CA ASP A 224 -15.42 4.23 16.32
C ASP A 224 -16.00 3.63 15.02
N PRO A 225 -16.88 2.62 15.10
CA PRO A 225 -17.46 1.95 13.94
C PRO A 225 -18.14 2.88 12.94
N LYS A 226 -18.67 4.03 13.40
CA LYS A 226 -19.42 4.97 12.55
C LYS A 226 -18.54 5.89 11.74
N ASN A 227 -17.28 6.07 12.15
CA ASN A 227 -16.34 7.04 11.59
C ASN A 227 -15.00 6.40 11.26
N VAL A 228 -15.01 5.12 10.84
CA VAL A 228 -13.77 4.43 10.45
C VAL A 228 -13.19 5.08 9.19
N ASP A 229 -11.92 5.48 9.28
CA ASP A 229 -11.15 5.96 8.13
C ASP A 229 -10.71 4.77 7.26
N VAL A 230 -11.39 4.62 6.11
CA VAL A 230 -11.15 3.54 5.14
C VAL A 230 -9.70 3.51 4.65
N GLN A 231 -9.11 4.67 4.36
CA GLN A 231 -7.76 4.75 3.80
C GLN A 231 -6.74 4.26 4.81
N ARG A 232 -6.93 4.60 6.07
CA ARG A 232 -6.07 4.11 7.16
C ARG A 232 -6.26 2.62 7.41
N PHE A 233 -7.50 2.13 7.38
CA PHE A 233 -7.74 0.71 7.52
C PHE A 233 -7.00 -0.08 6.43
N ILE A 234 -7.12 0.35 5.15
CA ILE A 234 -6.42 -0.26 4.01
C ILE A 234 -4.89 -0.19 4.20
N LEU A 235 -4.37 0.95 4.65
CA LEU A 235 -2.94 1.13 4.90
C LEU A 235 -2.44 0.09 5.92
N HIS A 236 -3.09 0.00 7.07
CA HIS A 236 -2.68 -0.87 8.16
C HIS A 236 -2.93 -2.36 7.88
N SER A 237 -3.97 -2.70 7.11
CA SER A 237 -4.24 -4.07 6.68
C SER A 237 -3.21 -4.57 5.66
N SER A 238 -2.82 -3.72 4.70
CA SER A 238 -1.79 -4.04 3.70
C SER A 238 -0.42 -4.29 4.35
N ILE A 239 -0.06 -3.50 5.37
CA ILE A 239 1.19 -3.70 6.11
C ILE A 239 1.14 -5.01 6.90
N LEU A 240 -0.02 -5.33 7.50
CA LEU A 240 -0.19 -6.57 8.27
C LEU A 240 0.00 -7.81 7.39
N GLU A 241 -0.47 -7.77 6.15
CA GLU A 241 -0.20 -8.81 5.15
C GLU A 241 1.31 -8.97 4.91
N GLY A 242 2.02 -7.86 4.69
CA GLY A 242 3.48 -7.86 4.53
C GLY A 242 4.23 -8.43 5.75
N PHE A 243 3.77 -8.12 6.95
CA PHE A 243 4.32 -8.67 8.19
C PHE A 243 4.15 -10.19 8.27
N ASN A 244 2.98 -10.70 7.87
CA ASN A 244 2.74 -12.14 7.87
C ASN A 244 3.64 -12.88 6.88
N LEU A 245 3.75 -12.37 5.64
CA LEU A 245 4.63 -12.94 4.62
C LEU A 245 6.09 -12.97 5.08
N CYS A 246 6.53 -11.97 5.84
CA CYS A 246 7.87 -11.94 6.42
C CYS A 246 8.09 -13.06 7.46
N ILE A 247 7.11 -13.33 8.32
CA ILE A 247 7.21 -14.41 9.33
C ILE A 247 7.15 -15.79 8.70
N GLU A 248 6.37 -15.96 7.63
CA GLU A 248 6.28 -17.23 6.90
C GLU A 248 7.53 -17.51 6.05
N SER A 249 8.30 -16.48 5.70
CA SER A 249 9.54 -16.62 4.92
C SER A 249 10.68 -17.15 5.79
N GLU A 250 11.47 -18.11 5.26
CA GLU A 250 12.68 -18.56 5.94
C GLU A 250 13.73 -17.43 5.97
N PRO A 251 14.24 -17.04 7.16
CA PRO A 251 15.25 -15.99 7.25
C PRO A 251 16.55 -16.46 6.58
N SER A 252 17.09 -15.64 5.68
CA SER A 252 18.32 -15.92 4.92
C SER A 252 19.62 -15.73 5.73
N SER A 253 19.53 -15.74 7.06
CA SER A 253 20.59 -15.33 7.99
C SER A 253 21.52 -16.47 8.41
N SER A 254 22.69 -16.11 8.96
CA SER A 254 23.64 -17.08 9.50
C SER A 254 23.12 -17.78 10.76
N PRO A 255 23.61 -18.97 11.15
CA PRO A 255 23.05 -19.76 12.25
C PRO A 255 23.00 -19.06 13.62
N SER A 256 23.92 -18.13 13.89
CA SER A 256 23.93 -17.33 15.14
C SER A 256 23.00 -16.12 15.12
N GLU A 257 22.69 -15.60 13.93
CA GLU A 257 21.70 -14.53 13.73
C GLU A 257 20.28 -15.10 13.69
N LEU A 258 20.14 -16.36 13.27
CA LEU A 258 18.88 -17.07 13.16
C LEU A 258 18.10 -17.08 14.49
N GLU A 259 18.75 -17.40 15.62
CA GLU A 259 18.07 -17.47 16.94
C GLU A 259 17.53 -16.09 17.38
N ALA A 260 18.27 -15.01 17.11
CA ALA A 260 17.84 -13.65 17.43
C ALA A 260 16.70 -13.19 16.52
N VAL A 261 16.77 -13.51 15.22
CA VAL A 261 15.72 -13.21 14.23
C VAL A 261 14.44 -13.99 14.56
N GLU A 262 14.55 -15.30 14.85
CA GLU A 262 13.42 -16.15 15.27
C GLU A 262 12.74 -15.59 16.52
N LYS A 263 13.51 -15.17 17.53
CA LYS A 263 12.94 -14.54 18.73
C LYS A 263 12.17 -13.26 18.38
N CYS A 264 12.73 -12.40 17.54
CA CYS A 264 12.06 -11.17 17.11
C CYS A 264 10.80 -11.47 16.28
N HIS A 265 10.86 -12.44 15.37
CA HIS A 265 9.70 -12.91 14.61
C HIS A 265 8.59 -13.42 15.53
N MET A 266 8.94 -14.18 16.57
CA MET A 266 7.97 -14.64 17.57
C MET A 266 7.35 -13.49 18.37
N GLU A 267 8.12 -12.46 18.73
CA GLU A 267 7.59 -11.26 19.39
C GLU A 267 6.70 -10.42 18.46
N ALA A 268 7.08 -10.26 17.19
CA ALA A 268 6.28 -9.58 16.17
C ALA A 268 4.97 -10.33 15.90
N ALA A 269 5.02 -11.68 15.83
CA ALA A 269 3.88 -12.55 15.63
C ALA A 269 2.78 -12.29 16.65
N GLN A 270 3.12 -12.05 17.93
CA GLN A 270 2.11 -11.74 18.95
C GLN A 270 1.33 -10.45 18.64
N GLY A 271 2.01 -9.39 18.20
CA GLY A 271 1.38 -8.14 17.80
C GLY A 271 0.48 -8.33 16.57
N ILE A 272 0.96 -9.05 15.58
CA ILE A 272 0.23 -9.33 14.33
C ILE A 272 -1.02 -10.17 14.59
N VAL A 273 -0.87 -11.26 15.34
CA VAL A 273 -1.99 -12.12 15.78
C VAL A 273 -3.03 -11.31 16.56
N SER A 274 -2.59 -10.40 17.44
CA SER A 274 -3.49 -9.53 18.18
C SER A 274 -4.27 -8.59 17.26
N ALA A 275 -3.62 -8.01 16.25
CA ALA A 275 -4.27 -7.13 15.28
C ALA A 275 -5.30 -7.89 14.42
N ILE A 276 -4.91 -9.05 13.86
CA ILE A 276 -5.79 -9.91 13.07
C ILE A 276 -7.04 -10.28 13.86
N ARG A 277 -6.86 -10.74 15.10
CA ARG A 277 -7.97 -11.12 15.98
C ARG A 277 -8.90 -9.93 16.24
N TYR A 278 -8.33 -8.77 16.52
CA TYR A 278 -9.11 -7.56 16.75
C TYR A 278 -9.94 -7.17 15.53
N ILE A 279 -9.38 -7.20 14.31
CA ILE A 279 -10.11 -6.88 13.08
C ILE A 279 -11.29 -7.85 12.87
N VAL A 280 -11.04 -9.15 13.03
CA VAL A 280 -12.09 -10.17 12.83
C VAL A 280 -13.16 -10.08 13.93
N GLU A 281 -12.78 -9.84 15.18
CA GLU A 281 -13.71 -9.64 16.29
C GLU A 281 -14.54 -8.37 16.11
N PHE A 282 -13.93 -7.28 15.65
CA PHE A 282 -14.64 -6.05 15.27
C PHE A 282 -15.69 -6.33 14.20
N TYR A 283 -15.33 -7.04 13.12
CA TYR A 283 -16.28 -7.36 12.06
C TYR A 283 -17.41 -8.28 12.53
N LEU A 284 -17.11 -9.25 13.40
CA LEU A 284 -18.15 -10.08 14.01
C LEU A 284 -19.14 -9.25 14.85
N LEU A 285 -18.63 -8.34 15.67
CA LEU A 285 -19.44 -7.52 16.55
C LEU A 285 -20.29 -6.52 15.78
N SER A 286 -19.74 -5.88 14.75
CA SER A 286 -20.48 -4.91 13.95
C SER A 286 -21.69 -5.54 13.26
N VAL A 287 -21.56 -6.79 12.79
CA VAL A 287 -22.68 -7.53 12.19
C VAL A 287 -23.66 -8.04 13.25
N GLN A 288 -23.19 -8.47 14.43
CA GLN A 288 -24.05 -9.01 15.49
C GLN A 288 -24.89 -7.95 16.19
N VAL A 289 -24.33 -6.76 16.37
CA VAL A 289 -24.97 -5.63 17.07
C VAL A 289 -25.69 -4.70 16.09
N GLU A 290 -25.67 -5.02 14.79
CA GLU A 290 -26.16 -4.15 13.71
C GLU A 290 -25.55 -2.75 13.79
N GLU A 291 -24.24 -2.67 14.06
CA GLU A 291 -23.54 -1.39 14.02
C GLU A 291 -23.51 -0.87 12.59
N ASP A 292 -23.76 0.43 12.46
CA ASP A 292 -23.80 1.15 11.19
C ASP A 292 -22.37 1.41 10.69
N ILE A 293 -21.71 0.35 10.19
CA ILE A 293 -20.46 0.47 9.43
C ILE A 293 -20.78 0.77 7.96
N SER A 294 -19.96 1.61 7.32
CA SER A 294 -20.16 1.92 5.91
C SER A 294 -19.96 0.68 5.01
N ASP A 295 -20.62 0.67 3.85
CA ASP A 295 -20.48 -0.41 2.87
C ASP A 295 -19.03 -0.59 2.40
N GLU A 296 -18.28 0.52 2.30
CA GLU A 296 -16.86 0.53 1.94
C GLU A 296 -16.02 -0.21 2.98
N ILE A 297 -16.18 0.10 4.27
CA ILE A 297 -15.48 -0.59 5.35
C ILE A 297 -15.87 -2.06 5.42
N SER A 298 -17.16 -2.36 5.28
CA SER A 298 -17.65 -3.73 5.26
C SER A 298 -17.03 -4.54 4.10
N LEU A 299 -16.79 -3.92 2.94
CA LEU A 299 -16.10 -4.56 1.83
C LEU A 299 -14.62 -4.79 2.14
N GLU A 300 -13.91 -3.80 2.69
CA GLU A 300 -12.48 -3.95 3.03
C GLU A 300 -12.25 -4.98 4.15
N LEU A 301 -13.13 -5.05 5.15
CA LEU A 301 -13.11 -6.11 6.18
C LEU A 301 -13.32 -7.50 5.57
N TRP A 302 -14.22 -7.60 4.59
CA TRP A 302 -14.44 -8.84 3.85
C TRP A 302 -13.21 -9.27 3.07
N LYS A 303 -12.60 -8.36 2.28
CA LYS A 303 -11.35 -8.62 1.54
C LYS A 303 -10.24 -9.07 2.47
N PHE A 304 -10.05 -8.37 3.58
CA PHE A 304 -9.06 -8.73 4.60
C PHE A 304 -9.26 -10.15 5.13
N CYS A 305 -10.50 -10.53 5.44
CA CYS A 305 -10.80 -11.90 5.88
C CYS A 305 -10.55 -12.94 4.79
N VAL A 306 -10.85 -12.62 3.53
CA VAL A 306 -10.57 -13.52 2.40
C VAL A 306 -9.06 -13.74 2.24
N ASP A 307 -8.26 -12.68 2.30
CA ASP A 307 -6.79 -12.79 2.22
C ASP A 307 -6.21 -13.59 3.39
N LEU A 308 -6.73 -13.37 4.61
CA LEU A 308 -6.36 -14.15 5.80
C LEU A 308 -6.62 -15.65 5.61
N LEU A 309 -7.76 -16.01 5.02
CA LEU A 309 -8.11 -17.40 4.76
C LEU A 309 -7.23 -18.02 3.67
N ARG A 310 -7.03 -17.29 2.57
CA ARG A 310 -6.21 -17.71 1.43
C ARG A 310 -4.78 -18.03 1.84
N ASN A 311 -4.20 -17.19 2.69
CA ASN A 311 -2.82 -17.34 3.12
C ASN A 311 -2.65 -18.39 4.25
N GLY A 312 -3.68 -19.20 4.54
CA GLY A 312 -3.60 -20.27 5.54
C GLY A 312 -3.58 -19.77 6.99
N GLN A 313 -3.80 -18.47 7.22
CA GLN A 313 -3.70 -17.83 8.53
C GLN A 313 -4.96 -17.96 9.37
N ALA A 314 -5.95 -18.71 8.90
CA ALA A 314 -7.15 -19.06 9.66
C ALA A 314 -6.82 -19.70 11.03
N ALA A 315 -5.68 -20.39 11.14
CA ALA A 315 -5.20 -21.01 12.38
C ALA A 315 -4.91 -20.00 13.51
N VAL A 316 -4.68 -18.73 13.17
CA VAL A 316 -4.50 -17.64 14.14
C VAL A 316 -5.81 -17.36 14.91
N LEU A 317 -6.95 -17.62 14.28
CA LEU A 317 -8.28 -17.45 14.85
C LEU A 317 -8.66 -18.67 15.71
N LYS A 318 -9.42 -18.41 16.78
CA LYS A 318 -10.07 -19.50 17.52
C LYS A 318 -11.10 -20.17 16.62
N SER A 319 -11.26 -21.50 16.72
CA SER A 319 -12.21 -22.27 15.92
C SER A 319 -13.64 -21.70 15.98
N ASP A 320 -14.08 -21.24 17.16
CA ASP A 320 -15.40 -20.62 17.32
C ASP A 320 -15.54 -19.27 16.58
N THR A 321 -14.46 -18.47 16.52
CA THR A 321 -14.42 -17.22 15.76
C THR A 321 -14.56 -17.52 14.26
N LEU A 322 -13.79 -18.50 13.77
CA LEU A 322 -13.82 -18.91 12.36
C LEU A 322 -15.22 -19.42 11.97
N ARG A 323 -15.85 -20.26 12.81
CA ARG A 323 -17.23 -20.73 12.59
C ARG A 323 -18.28 -19.62 12.55
N LYS A 324 -18.07 -18.53 13.31
CA LYS A 324 -19.00 -17.39 13.34
C LYS A 324 -18.80 -16.43 12.16
N ILE A 325 -17.56 -16.24 11.71
CA ILE A 325 -17.28 -15.28 10.63
C ILE A 325 -17.61 -15.88 9.26
N THR A 326 -17.46 -17.19 9.05
CA THR A 326 -17.73 -17.80 7.74
C THR A 326 -19.14 -17.50 7.19
N PRO A 327 -20.23 -17.65 7.96
CA PRO A 327 -21.57 -17.27 7.49
C PRO A 327 -21.67 -15.81 7.03
N ILE A 328 -21.01 -14.90 7.74
CA ILE A 328 -20.99 -13.47 7.43
C ILE A 328 -20.26 -13.23 6.10
N LEU A 329 -19.13 -13.91 5.86
CA LEU A 329 -18.39 -13.80 4.61
C LEU A 329 -19.20 -14.31 3.41
N ILE A 330 -19.93 -15.42 3.57
CA ILE A 330 -20.79 -15.97 2.52
C ILE A 330 -21.97 -15.03 2.22
N GLN A 331 -22.60 -14.48 3.27
CA GLN A 331 -23.68 -13.50 3.12
C GLN A 331 -23.20 -12.22 2.42
N LYS A 332 -22.02 -11.70 2.79
CA LYS A 332 -21.43 -10.52 2.14
C LYS A 332 -21.11 -10.80 0.68
N MET A 333 -20.54 -11.96 0.34
CA MET A 333 -20.31 -12.36 -1.06
C MET A 333 -21.63 -12.37 -1.86
N ASN A 334 -22.71 -12.90 -1.27
CA ASN A 334 -24.03 -12.89 -1.90
C ASN A 334 -24.55 -11.47 -2.14
N ALA A 335 -24.42 -10.58 -1.15
CA ALA A 335 -24.81 -9.18 -1.28
C ALA A 335 -24.04 -8.47 -2.39
N ILE A 336 -22.72 -8.70 -2.49
CA ILE A 336 -21.86 -8.19 -3.57
C ILE A 336 -22.30 -8.73 -4.94
N ASN A 337 -22.68 -10.00 -5.02
CA ASN A 337 -23.21 -10.59 -6.26
C ASN A 337 -24.50 -9.91 -6.68
N ILE A 338 -25.42 -9.61 -5.76
CA ILE A 338 -26.72 -9.03 -6.12
C ILE A 338 -26.62 -7.53 -6.45
N SER A 339 -25.69 -6.78 -5.86
CA SER A 339 -25.60 -5.32 -6.05
C SER A 339 -25.15 -4.93 -7.47
N SER A 340 -25.91 -4.07 -8.15
CA SER A 340 -25.69 -3.70 -9.56
C SER A 340 -24.44 -2.83 -9.84
N SER A 341 -23.76 -2.35 -8.80
CA SER A 341 -22.68 -1.34 -8.88
C SER A 341 -21.26 -1.88 -8.66
N SER A 342 -21.08 -3.17 -8.33
CA SER A 342 -19.88 -3.66 -7.62
C SER A 342 -18.95 -4.60 -8.40
N SER A 343 -19.07 -4.75 -9.72
CA SER A 343 -18.18 -5.66 -10.47
C SER A 343 -16.97 -4.94 -11.06
N THR A 344 -16.09 -4.41 -10.20
CA THR A 344 -14.71 -4.13 -10.60
C THR A 344 -13.97 -5.47 -10.72
N ASP A 345 -12.98 -5.57 -11.61
CA ASP A 345 -12.24 -6.84 -11.80
C ASP A 345 -11.53 -7.27 -10.51
N VAL A 346 -11.08 -6.32 -9.68
CA VAL A 346 -10.51 -6.58 -8.34
C VAL A 346 -11.48 -7.34 -7.44
N ILE A 347 -12.76 -6.96 -7.39
CA ILE A 347 -13.74 -7.65 -6.53
C ILE A 347 -13.97 -9.08 -7.03
N VAL A 348 -13.93 -9.30 -8.34
CA VAL A 348 -14.06 -10.64 -8.92
C VAL A 348 -12.89 -11.53 -8.54
N ASP A 349 -11.67 -11.00 -8.54
CA ASP A 349 -10.49 -11.75 -8.10
C ASP A 349 -10.64 -12.20 -6.64
N TYR A 350 -11.11 -11.31 -5.75
CA TYR A 350 -11.43 -11.68 -4.37
C TYR A 350 -12.54 -12.72 -4.26
N GLN A 351 -13.56 -12.68 -5.13
CA GLN A 351 -14.61 -13.68 -5.16
C GLN A 351 -14.08 -15.05 -5.57
N ARG A 352 -13.18 -15.11 -6.57
CA ARG A 352 -12.51 -16.34 -7.01
C ARG A 352 -11.62 -16.90 -5.91
N VAL A 353 -10.81 -16.06 -5.27
CA VAL A 353 -10.01 -16.44 -4.09
C VAL A 353 -10.91 -16.99 -2.98
N PHE A 354 -12.06 -16.35 -2.73
CA PHE A 354 -12.97 -16.84 -1.71
C PHE A 354 -13.59 -18.20 -2.08
N LEU A 355 -13.91 -18.44 -3.36
CA LEU A 355 -14.36 -19.76 -3.83
C LEU A 355 -13.34 -20.86 -3.51
N ASP A 356 -12.06 -20.59 -3.74
CA ASP A 356 -10.98 -21.55 -3.52
C ASP A 356 -10.84 -21.97 -2.05
N VAL A 357 -11.15 -21.07 -1.10
CA VAL A 357 -11.03 -21.38 0.34
C VAL A 357 -12.29 -22.00 0.95
N LEU A 358 -13.45 -21.94 0.28
CA LEU A 358 -14.71 -22.49 0.80
C LEU A 358 -14.63 -23.97 1.25
N PRO A 359 -13.95 -24.88 0.52
CA PRO A 359 -13.83 -26.29 0.93
C PRO A 359 -13.23 -26.47 2.32
N ASP A 360 -12.29 -25.60 2.70
CA ASP A 360 -11.54 -25.68 3.95
C ASP A 360 -12.26 -25.00 5.13
N LEU A 361 -13.36 -24.29 4.89
CA LEU A 361 -14.09 -23.60 5.94
C LEU A 361 -14.85 -24.57 6.86
N PRO A 362 -14.86 -24.33 8.19
CA PRO A 362 -15.38 -25.29 9.16
C PRO A 362 -16.90 -25.46 9.09
N VAL A 363 -17.62 -24.45 8.60
CA VAL A 363 -19.07 -24.43 8.45
C VAL A 363 -19.39 -23.61 7.22
N LEU A 364 -20.28 -24.10 6.38
CA LEU A 364 -20.88 -23.36 5.28
C LEU A 364 -22.34 -23.03 5.59
N THR A 365 -22.99 -22.31 4.69
CA THR A 365 -24.38 -21.89 4.87
C THR A 365 -25.25 -22.41 3.76
N ALA A 366 -26.52 -22.70 4.06
CA ALA A 366 -27.50 -23.16 3.07
C ALA A 366 -27.60 -22.28 1.81
N ILE A 367 -27.24 -21.00 1.89
CA ILE A 367 -27.32 -20.06 0.75
C ILE A 367 -26.18 -20.24 -0.26
N THR A 368 -25.13 -21.00 0.05
CA THR A 368 -23.94 -21.17 -0.81
C THR A 368 -24.26 -21.52 -2.28
N PRO A 369 -25.20 -22.44 -2.61
CA PRO A 369 -25.62 -22.71 -3.98
C PRO A 369 -26.15 -21.47 -4.72
N VAL A 370 -26.90 -20.62 -4.03
CA VAL A 370 -27.42 -19.38 -4.60
C VAL A 370 -26.26 -18.40 -4.86
N VAL A 371 -25.30 -18.31 -3.94
CA VAL A 371 -24.12 -17.45 -4.11
C VAL A 371 -23.32 -17.84 -5.36
N PHE A 372 -23.08 -19.14 -5.56
CA PHE A 372 -22.40 -19.68 -6.76
C PHE A 372 -23.11 -19.29 -8.04
N VAL A 373 -24.42 -19.50 -8.08
CA VAL A 373 -25.20 -19.24 -9.28
C VAL A 373 -25.31 -17.74 -9.56
N GLU A 374 -25.49 -16.89 -8.55
CA GLU A 374 -25.56 -15.44 -8.78
C GLU A 374 -24.22 -14.86 -9.27
N LEU A 375 -23.09 -15.41 -8.83
CA LEU A 375 -21.77 -15.02 -9.36
C LEU A 375 -21.68 -15.30 -10.87
N ILE A 376 -22.00 -16.53 -11.28
CA ILE A 376 -21.97 -16.95 -12.70
C ILE A 376 -22.98 -16.13 -13.51
N ALA A 377 -24.22 -16.02 -13.01
CA ALA A 377 -25.30 -15.36 -13.73
C ALA A 377 -25.00 -13.87 -13.98
N LYS A 378 -24.44 -13.17 -12.99
CA LYS A 378 -24.07 -11.77 -13.15
C LYS A 378 -22.96 -11.56 -14.17
N ARG A 379 -21.92 -12.40 -14.18
CA ARG A 379 -20.84 -12.30 -15.19
C ARG A 379 -21.37 -12.58 -16.59
N TYR A 380 -22.26 -13.57 -16.71
CA TYR A 380 -22.93 -13.89 -17.96
C TYR A 380 -23.79 -12.72 -18.47
N GLU A 381 -24.65 -12.15 -17.61
CA GLU A 381 -25.53 -11.02 -17.94
C GLU A 381 -24.76 -9.76 -18.33
N ASN A 382 -23.60 -9.54 -17.73
CA ASN A 382 -22.70 -8.44 -18.06
C ASN A 382 -21.84 -8.72 -19.31
N HIS A 383 -22.06 -9.84 -20.01
CA HIS A 383 -21.32 -10.26 -21.21
C HIS A 383 -19.79 -10.27 -21.02
N LYS A 384 -19.32 -10.62 -19.82
CA LYS A 384 -17.89 -10.67 -19.49
C LYS A 384 -17.29 -11.99 -19.95
N GLU A 385 -16.21 -11.97 -20.72
CA GLU A 385 -15.64 -13.18 -21.36
C GLU A 385 -15.19 -14.26 -20.37
N ASP A 386 -14.87 -13.89 -19.13
CA ASP A 386 -14.40 -14.78 -18.06
C ASP A 386 -15.51 -15.58 -17.35
N TRP A 387 -16.79 -15.38 -17.71
CA TRP A 387 -17.89 -16.10 -17.05
C TRP A 387 -17.75 -17.63 -17.17
N ILE A 388 -17.12 -18.13 -18.25
CA ILE A 388 -16.84 -19.56 -18.46
C ILE A 388 -15.77 -20.07 -17.48
N GLU A 389 -14.73 -19.29 -17.24
CA GLU A 389 -13.66 -19.65 -16.30
C GLU A 389 -14.23 -19.73 -14.88
N ILE A 390 -14.99 -18.72 -14.48
CA ILE A 390 -15.69 -18.68 -13.18
C ILE A 390 -16.67 -19.84 -13.04
N PHE A 391 -17.38 -20.21 -14.12
CA PHE A 391 -18.23 -21.39 -14.13
C PHE A 391 -17.43 -22.66 -13.81
N PHE A 392 -16.29 -22.88 -14.45
CA PHE A 392 -15.46 -24.07 -14.21
C PHE A 392 -14.88 -24.07 -12.79
N GLU A 393 -14.40 -22.94 -12.29
CA GLU A 393 -13.91 -22.82 -10.90
C GLU A 393 -15.02 -23.16 -9.90
N THR A 394 -16.20 -22.55 -10.08
CA THR A 394 -17.37 -22.82 -9.25
C THR A 394 -17.79 -24.29 -9.31
N PHE A 395 -17.74 -24.89 -10.50
CA PHE A 395 -18.04 -26.31 -10.69
C PHE A 395 -17.05 -27.21 -9.94
N MET A 396 -15.75 -26.90 -9.98
CA MET A 396 -14.72 -27.66 -9.26
C MET A 396 -14.91 -27.57 -7.74
N VAL A 397 -15.22 -26.38 -7.23
CA VAL A 397 -15.55 -26.17 -5.80
C VAL A 397 -16.84 -26.91 -5.42
N PHE A 398 -17.86 -26.87 -6.27
CA PHE A 398 -19.09 -27.63 -6.04
C PHE A 398 -18.81 -29.14 -5.91
N GLU A 399 -18.01 -29.71 -6.82
CA GLU A 399 -17.63 -31.13 -6.80
C GLU A 399 -16.88 -31.53 -5.54
N SER A 400 -16.02 -30.64 -5.01
CA SER A 400 -15.30 -30.90 -3.75
C SER A 400 -16.21 -30.84 -2.52
N LEU A 401 -17.30 -30.06 -2.60
CA LEU A 401 -18.27 -29.89 -1.51
C LEU A 401 -19.39 -30.95 -1.48
N LYS A 402 -19.54 -31.80 -2.51
CA LYS A 402 -20.70 -32.70 -2.67
C LYS A 402 -20.99 -33.65 -1.51
N GLU A 403 -19.97 -34.02 -0.73
CA GLU A 403 -20.12 -34.91 0.43
C GLU A 403 -20.49 -34.15 1.72
N ARG A 404 -20.34 -32.82 1.74
CA ARG A 404 -20.74 -31.96 2.86
C ARG A 404 -22.25 -31.68 2.81
N LYS A 405 -22.90 -31.55 3.97
CA LYS A 405 -24.37 -31.34 4.08
C LYS A 405 -24.77 -29.98 4.66
N ASP A 406 -23.82 -29.19 5.12
CA ASP A 406 -24.03 -27.92 5.83
C ASP A 406 -24.28 -26.73 4.90
N TRP A 407 -24.11 -26.90 3.58
CA TRP A 407 -24.08 -25.79 2.63
C TRP A 407 -25.30 -25.70 1.71
N TYR A 408 -26.31 -26.57 1.82
CA TYR A 408 -27.50 -26.49 0.96
C TYR A 408 -28.78 -26.99 1.65
N THR A 409 -29.93 -26.53 1.16
CA THR A 409 -31.24 -27.10 1.46
C THR A 409 -32.00 -27.35 0.15
N LYS A 410 -33.15 -28.04 0.24
CA LYS A 410 -34.01 -28.28 -0.94
C LYS A 410 -34.46 -26.95 -1.57
N GLU A 411 -34.74 -25.96 -0.74
CA GLU A 411 -35.20 -24.63 -1.14
C GLU A 411 -34.09 -23.87 -1.86
N THR A 412 -32.87 -23.87 -1.32
CA THR A 412 -31.76 -23.12 -1.92
C THR A 412 -31.22 -23.78 -3.19
N LEU A 413 -31.22 -25.12 -3.27
CA LEU A 413 -30.95 -25.85 -4.51
C LEU A 413 -32.00 -25.53 -5.59
N ALA A 414 -33.30 -25.54 -5.23
CA ALA A 414 -34.35 -25.20 -6.18
C ALA A 414 -34.24 -23.75 -6.68
N ALA A 415 -33.89 -22.81 -5.81
CA ALA A 415 -33.62 -21.43 -6.19
C ALA A 415 -32.42 -21.31 -7.14
N ALA A 416 -31.32 -22.01 -6.84
CA ALA A 416 -30.13 -22.07 -7.67
C ALA A 416 -30.43 -22.66 -9.07
N CYS A 417 -31.13 -23.80 -9.16
CA CYS A 417 -31.53 -24.39 -10.45
C CYS A 417 -32.41 -23.43 -11.26
N LYS A 418 -33.39 -22.78 -10.61
CA LYS A 418 -34.26 -21.80 -11.27
C LYS A 418 -33.47 -20.63 -11.84
N ARG A 419 -32.46 -20.16 -11.12
CA ARG A 419 -31.60 -19.07 -11.58
C ARG A 419 -30.67 -19.52 -12.70
N LEU A 420 -30.05 -20.71 -12.63
CA LEU A 420 -29.24 -21.24 -13.73
C LEU A 420 -30.02 -21.44 -15.02
N ALA A 421 -31.29 -21.85 -14.93
CA ALA A 421 -32.15 -22.01 -16.10
C ALA A 421 -32.35 -20.72 -16.92
N SER A 422 -32.06 -19.55 -16.34
CA SER A 422 -32.07 -18.26 -17.04
C SER A 422 -30.83 -18.01 -17.91
N ILE A 423 -29.78 -18.85 -17.81
CA ILE A 423 -28.54 -18.77 -18.59
C ILE A 423 -28.59 -19.81 -19.72
N PRO A 424 -28.87 -19.42 -20.97
CA PRO A 424 -29.01 -20.36 -22.09
C PRO A 424 -27.64 -20.84 -22.61
N ASN A 425 -26.93 -21.66 -21.83
CA ASN A 425 -25.63 -22.24 -22.19
C ASN A 425 -25.56 -23.75 -21.91
N LYS A 426 -24.90 -24.51 -22.80
CA LYS A 426 -24.77 -25.97 -22.69
C LYS A 426 -23.91 -26.42 -21.51
N GLU A 427 -22.89 -25.65 -21.13
CA GLU A 427 -22.04 -25.99 -19.98
C GLU A 427 -22.83 -25.84 -18.67
N VAL A 428 -23.72 -24.84 -18.58
CA VAL A 428 -24.60 -24.62 -17.42
C VAL A 428 -25.53 -25.81 -17.15
N VAL A 429 -25.90 -26.58 -18.18
CA VAL A 429 -26.70 -27.81 -18.02
C VAL A 429 -26.01 -28.81 -17.08
N ARG A 430 -24.67 -28.92 -17.14
CA ARG A 430 -23.90 -29.86 -16.29
C ARG A 430 -23.99 -29.53 -14.81
N LEU A 431 -23.89 -28.24 -14.45
CA LEU A 431 -24.03 -27.80 -13.07
C LEU A 431 -25.47 -27.97 -12.57
N ASN A 432 -26.46 -27.74 -13.44
CA ASN A 432 -27.86 -27.99 -13.12
C ASN A 432 -28.15 -29.47 -12.88
N ASP A 433 -27.57 -30.38 -13.67
CA ASP A 433 -27.71 -31.84 -13.48
C ASP A 433 -27.15 -32.28 -12.11
N LEU A 434 -26.02 -31.71 -11.69
CA LEU A 434 -25.43 -31.97 -10.36
C LEU A 434 -26.29 -31.46 -9.21
N PHE A 435 -26.86 -30.26 -9.32
CA PHE A 435 -27.80 -29.76 -8.31
C PHE A 435 -29.04 -30.66 -8.19
N GLU A 436 -29.54 -31.16 -9.31
CA GLU A 436 -30.65 -32.11 -9.34
C GLU A 436 -30.28 -33.47 -8.74
N GLU A 437 -29.05 -33.94 -8.93
CA GLU A 437 -28.51 -35.13 -8.27
C GLU A 437 -28.51 -34.97 -6.74
N LEU A 438 -27.94 -33.88 -6.21
CA LEU A 438 -27.93 -33.63 -4.77
C LEU A 438 -29.35 -33.50 -4.20
N ARG A 439 -30.25 -32.83 -4.93
CA ARG A 439 -31.66 -32.71 -4.55
C ARG A 439 -32.34 -34.08 -4.45
N SER A 440 -32.04 -34.97 -5.40
CA SER A 440 -32.55 -36.35 -5.41
C SER A 440 -32.01 -37.18 -4.25
N ARG A 441 -30.72 -37.05 -3.92
CA ARG A 441 -30.10 -37.70 -2.75
C ARG A 441 -30.80 -37.30 -1.43
N MET A 442 -31.16 -36.02 -1.27
CA MET A 442 -31.92 -35.54 -0.09
C MET A 442 -33.38 -36.01 -0.02
N MET A 443 -33.96 -36.53 -1.11
CA MET A 443 -35.29 -37.13 -1.06
C MET A 443 -35.25 -38.61 -0.71
N ALA A 444 -34.10 -39.26 -0.89
CA ALA A 444 -33.88 -40.67 -0.59
C ALA A 444 -33.43 -40.93 0.86
N SER A 445 -32.83 -39.93 1.54
CA SER A 445 -32.49 -39.93 2.97
C SER A 445 -33.61 -39.35 3.82
#